data_AF-A0A7K3WTM3-F1
#
_entry.id   AF-A0A7K3WTM3-F1
#
_cell.length_a   1.000
_cell.length_b   1.000
_cell.length_c   1.000
_cell.angle_alpha   90.00
_cell.angle_beta   90.00
_cell.angle_gamma   90.00
#
_symmetry.space_group_name_H-M   'P 1'
#
loop_
_entity.id
_entity.type
_entity.pdbx_description
1 polymer ?
#
loop_
_entity_poly.entity_id
_entity_poly.type
_entity_poly.pdbx_seq_one_letter_code
_entity_poly.pdbx_strand_id
1 'polypeptide(L)'
;MSAVILLGFGLLTLFLSTSVIFDLFGIRAKEGNYVLFVVWSNFIASIFYLFSSYGFLKTKRWTSILLAIASVLLIVSYNALKVHVSNGGIYEEKTLNAMIFRIAVTLVFTLVAYFTIRNPKSTILSKS
;
A
#
# COMPACT_ATOMS: atom_id res chain seq x y z
N MET A 1 -0.32 14.51 -11.04
CA MET A 1 0.56 13.35 -11.32
C MET A 1 0.51 12.31 -10.20
N SER A 2 0.77 12.69 -8.94
CA SER A 2 0.81 11.76 -7.80
C SER A 2 -0.47 10.95 -7.55
N ALA A 3 -1.66 11.53 -7.77
CA ALA A 3 -2.94 10.83 -7.59
C ALA A 3 -3.11 9.65 -8.56
N VAL A 4 -2.73 9.81 -9.83
CA VAL A 4 -2.85 8.77 -10.87
C VAL A 4 -1.89 7.62 -10.60
N ILE A 5 -0.67 7.92 -10.16
CA ILE A 5 0.31 6.88 -9.81
C ILE A 5 -0.14 6.12 -8.57
N LEU A 6 -0.68 6.81 -7.54
CA LEU A 6 -1.25 6.17 -6.36
C LEU A 6 -2.47 5.30 -6.69
N LEU A 7 -3.31 5.75 -7.63
CA LEU A 7 -4.44 4.97 -8.13
C LEU A 7 -3.96 3.69 -8.83
N GLY A 8 -3.02 3.81 -9.76
CA GLY A 8 -2.45 2.67 -10.48
C GLY A 8 -1.77 1.68 -9.53
N PHE A 9 -1.01 2.18 -8.56
CA PHE A 9 -0.37 1.35 -7.54
C PHE A 9 -1.38 0.65 -6.63
N GLY A 10 -2.44 1.37 -6.21
CA GLY A 10 -3.55 0.82 -5.45
C GLY A 10 -4.28 -0.29 -6.21
N LEU A 11 -4.64 -0.04 -7.47
CA LEU A 11 -5.30 -1.03 -8.33
C LEU A 11 -4.44 -2.27 -8.57
N LEU A 12 -3.15 -2.10 -8.86
CA LEU A 12 -2.20 -3.21 -8.98
C LEU A 12 -2.14 -4.01 -7.68
N THR A 13 -1.96 -3.35 -6.54
CA THR A 13 -1.87 -4.02 -5.24
C THR A 13 -3.16 -4.77 -4.89
N LEU A 14 -4.32 -4.19 -5.23
CA LEU A 14 -5.62 -4.80 -5.05
C LEU A 14 -5.74 -6.05 -5.93
N PHE A 15 -5.38 -5.94 -7.21
CA PHE A 15 -5.42 -7.05 -8.16
C PHE A 15 -4.54 -8.22 -7.71
N LEU A 16 -3.27 -7.95 -7.36
CA LEU A 16 -2.37 -8.97 -6.85
C LEU A 16 -2.92 -9.63 -5.57
N SER A 17 -3.35 -8.84 -4.59
CA SER A 17 -3.83 -9.38 -3.31
C SER A 17 -5.10 -10.22 -3.49
N THR A 18 -6.01 -9.78 -4.36
CA THR A 18 -7.24 -10.52 -4.73
C THR A 18 -6.89 -11.83 -5.43
N SER A 19 -5.93 -11.80 -6.36
CA SER A 19 -5.49 -13.00 -7.09
C SER A 19 -4.95 -14.08 -6.15
N VAL A 20 -4.33 -13.68 -5.04
CA VAL A 20 -3.81 -14.60 -4.02
C VAL A 20 -4.91 -15.07 -3.06
N ILE A 21 -5.82 -14.17 -2.66
CA ILE A 21 -6.94 -14.52 -1.76
C ILE A 21 -7.89 -15.53 -2.41
N PHE A 22 -8.25 -15.29 -3.67
CA PHE A 22 -9.22 -16.10 -4.42
C PHE A 22 -8.56 -17.14 -5.33
N ASP A 23 -7.23 -17.29 -5.27
CA ASP A 23 -6.45 -18.20 -6.11
C ASP A 23 -6.70 -18.04 -7.62
N LEU A 24 -6.92 -16.80 -8.08
CA LEU A 24 -7.02 -16.56 -9.52
C LEU A 24 -5.68 -16.91 -10.17
N PHE A 25 -5.77 -17.60 -11.31
CA PHE A 25 -4.63 -18.01 -12.13
C PHE A 25 -3.63 -18.96 -11.44
N GLY A 26 -4.05 -19.64 -10.36
CA GLY A 26 -3.19 -20.55 -9.61
C GLY A 26 -1.99 -19.87 -8.96
N ILE A 27 -2.11 -18.57 -8.67
CA ILE A 27 -1.00 -17.77 -8.10
C ILE A 27 -0.67 -18.23 -6.69
N ARG A 28 -1.61 -18.82 -5.92
CA ARG A 28 -1.29 -19.35 -4.59
C ARG A 28 -0.20 -20.41 -4.62
N ALA A 29 -0.26 -21.30 -5.60
CA ALA A 29 0.74 -22.36 -5.76
C ALA A 29 2.11 -21.79 -6.19
N LYS A 30 2.14 -20.64 -6.88
CA LYS A 30 3.37 -19.96 -7.33
C LYS A 30 4.00 -19.08 -6.25
N GLU A 31 3.20 -18.53 -5.34
CA GLU A 31 3.69 -17.75 -4.20
C GLU A 31 4.17 -18.64 -3.04
N GLY A 32 3.81 -19.93 -3.03
CA GLY A 32 4.32 -20.91 -2.07
C GLY A 32 3.92 -20.59 -0.63
N ASN A 33 4.90 -20.45 0.27
CA ASN A 33 4.69 -20.12 1.68
C ASN A 33 4.60 -18.60 1.90
N TYR A 34 3.46 -18.02 1.54
CA TYR A 34 3.14 -16.64 1.87
C TYR A 34 2.22 -16.57 3.09
N VAL A 35 2.33 -15.49 3.86
CA VAL A 35 1.48 -15.28 5.04
C VAL A 35 0.17 -14.63 4.62
N LEU A 36 -0.93 -15.39 4.63
CA LEU A 36 -2.25 -14.91 4.22
C LEU A 36 -2.68 -13.60 4.93
N PHE A 37 -2.31 -13.44 6.20
CA PHE A 37 -2.55 -12.21 6.97
C PHE A 37 -1.94 -10.95 6.32
N VAL A 38 -0.75 -11.09 5.72
CA VAL A 38 -0.08 -9.99 5.02
C VAL A 38 -0.82 -9.64 3.73
N VAL A 39 -1.31 -10.64 3.00
CA VAL A 39 -2.10 -10.43 1.78
C VAL A 39 -3.40 -9.68 2.09
N TRP A 40 -4.13 -10.09 3.13
CA TRP A 40 -5.33 -9.38 3.59
C TRP A 40 -5.06 -7.94 4.00
N SER A 41 -3.98 -7.71 4.74
CA SER A 41 -3.59 -6.36 5.14
C SER A 41 -3.27 -5.47 3.94
N ASN A 42 -2.60 -6.02 2.93
CA ASN A 42 -2.30 -5.32 1.68
C ASN A 42 -3.53 -5.04 0.84
N PHE A 43 -4.49 -5.97 0.83
CA PHE A 43 -5.79 -5.75 0.20
C PHE A 43 -6.51 -4.55 0.85
N ILE A 44 -6.57 -4.50 2.19
CA ILE A 44 -7.18 -3.39 2.93
C ILE A 44 -6.42 -2.08 2.67
N ALA A 45 -5.08 -2.09 2.69
CA ALA A 45 -4.26 -0.92 2.40
C ALA A 45 -4.51 -0.37 0.98
N SER A 46 -4.69 -1.26 0.00
CA SER A 46 -4.98 -0.87 -1.38
C SER A 46 -6.31 -0.12 -1.53
N ILE A 47 -7.33 -0.50 -0.75
CA ILE A 47 -8.61 0.22 -0.70
C ILE A 47 -8.38 1.63 -0.16
N PHE A 48 -7.56 1.78 0.89
CA PHE A 48 -7.19 3.10 1.41
C PHE A 48 -6.40 3.93 0.39
N TYR A 49 -5.57 3.33 -0.47
CA TYR A 49 -4.88 4.04 -1.55
C TYR A 49 -5.85 4.58 -2.60
N LEU A 50 -6.89 3.82 -2.96
CA LEU A 50 -7.93 4.28 -3.89
C LEU A 50 -8.69 5.48 -3.32
N PHE A 51 -9.14 5.39 -2.06
CA PHE A 51 -9.80 6.52 -1.39
C PHE A 51 -8.87 7.73 -1.22
N SER A 52 -7.59 7.48 -0.93
CA SER A 52 -6.59 8.55 -0.79
C SER A 52 -6.25 9.22 -2.12
N SER A 53 -6.24 8.47 -3.23
CA SER A 53 -6.07 9.04 -4.57
C SER A 53 -7.21 10.00 -4.90
N TYR A 54 -8.45 9.62 -4.57
CA TYR A 54 -9.61 10.50 -4.68
C TYR A 54 -9.47 11.74 -3.76
N GLY A 55 -9.01 11.54 -2.51
CA GLY A 55 -8.76 12.62 -1.56
C GLY A 55 -7.69 13.63 -2.03
N PHE A 56 -6.67 13.15 -2.75
CA PHE A 56 -5.64 13.98 -3.38
C PHE A 56 -6.21 14.91 -4.44
N LEU A 57 -7.17 14.46 -5.24
CA LEU A 57 -7.85 15.29 -6.25
C LEU A 57 -8.68 16.43 -5.62
N LYS A 58 -9.07 16.28 -4.35
CA LYS A 58 -9.87 17.25 -3.59
C LYS A 58 -9.10 17.96 -2.48
N THR A 59 -7.79 17.71 -2.37
CA THR A 59 -6.87 18.28 -1.36
C THR A 59 -7.44 18.24 0.07
N LYS A 60 -8.12 17.16 0.44
CA LYS A 60 -8.76 17.04 1.76
C LYS A 60 -7.77 16.51 2.81
N ARG A 61 -7.85 17.04 4.04
CA ARG A 61 -7.02 16.59 5.19
C ARG A 61 -7.18 15.10 5.53
N TRP A 62 -8.30 14.49 5.15
CA TRP A 62 -8.60 13.08 5.41
C TRP A 62 -7.67 12.13 4.63
N THR A 63 -7.08 12.61 3.53
CA THR A 63 -6.08 11.87 2.74
C THR A 63 -4.89 11.45 3.59
N SER A 64 -4.36 12.36 4.40
CA SER A 64 -3.21 12.07 5.27
C SER A 64 -3.54 11.04 6.36
N ILE A 65 -4.77 11.07 6.88
CA ILE A 65 -5.25 10.12 7.90
C ILE A 65 -5.38 8.72 7.29
N LEU A 66 -5.94 8.60 6.08
CA LEU A 66 -6.09 7.30 5.38
C LEU A 66 -4.73 6.67 5.05
N LEU A 67 -3.76 7.46 4.55
CA LEU A 67 -2.39 6.97 4.32
C LEU A 67 -1.67 6.60 5.62
N ALA A 68 -1.89 7.35 6.70
CA ALA A 68 -1.31 7.02 8.01
C ALA A 68 -1.85 5.67 8.53
N ILE A 69 -3.16 5.44 8.44
CA ILE A 69 -3.80 4.18 8.82
C ILE A 69 -3.25 3.02 7.96
N ALA A 70 -3.15 3.22 6.65
CA ALA A 70 -2.58 2.22 5.75
C ALA A 70 -1.12 1.89 6.11
N SER A 71 -0.32 2.91 6.45
CA SER A 71 1.08 2.72 6.86
C SER A 71 1.19 1.95 8.17
N VAL A 72 0.37 2.26 9.17
CA VAL A 72 0.34 1.54 10.44
C VAL A 72 -0.06 0.08 10.22
N LEU A 73 -1.08 -0.18 9.39
CA LEU A 73 -1.48 -1.54 9.03
C LEU A 73 -0.31 -2.32 8.42
N LEU A 74 0.40 -1.75 7.45
CA LEU A 74 1.57 -2.39 6.84
C LEU A 74 2.69 -2.69 7.84
N ILE A 75 2.95 -1.77 8.77
CA ILE A 75 3.96 -1.96 9.83
C ILE A 75 3.56 -3.10 10.76
N VAL A 76 2.28 -3.18 11.15
CA VAL A 76 1.76 -4.29 11.97
C VAL A 76 1.89 -5.62 11.23
N SER A 77 1.51 -5.67 9.95
CA SER A 77 1.67 -6.87 9.12
C SER A 77 3.12 -7.29 8.99
N TYR A 78 4.05 -6.33 8.90
CA TYR A 78 5.48 -6.62 8.82
C TYR A 78 6.01 -7.25 10.12
N ASN A 79 5.59 -6.72 11.27
CA ASN A 79 5.93 -7.29 12.57
C ASN A 79 5.31 -8.68 12.76
N ALA A 80 4.06 -8.88 12.36
CA ALA A 80 3.41 -10.19 12.39
C ALA A 80 4.15 -11.22 11.51
N LEU A 81 4.60 -10.81 10.32
CA LEU A 81 5.42 -11.65 9.45
C LEU A 81 6.77 -11.97 10.09
N LYS A 82 7.45 -11.00 10.71
CA LYS A 82 8.70 -11.26 11.46
C LYS A 82 8.54 -12.27 12.58
N VAL A 83 7.47 -12.18 13.36
CA VAL A 83 7.15 -13.14 14.43
C VAL A 83 6.89 -14.53 13.85
N HIS A 84 6.17 -14.62 12.72
CA HIS A 84 5.92 -15.88 12.04
C HIS A 84 7.21 -16.53 11.51
N VAL A 85 8.11 -15.74 10.93
CA VAL A 85 9.45 -16.20 10.49
C VAL A 85 10.31 -16.65 11.67
N SER A 86 10.31 -15.89 12.78
CA SER A 86 11.02 -16.25 14.01
C SER A 86 10.53 -17.56 14.64
N ASN A 87 9.27 -17.94 14.40
CA ASN A 87 8.68 -19.19 14.89
C ASN A 87 8.95 -20.39 13.96
N GLY A 88 9.86 -20.26 12.99
CA GLY A 88 10.23 -21.35 12.06
C GLY A 88 9.40 -21.41 10.78
N GLY A 89 8.67 -20.33 10.45
CA GLY A 89 7.96 -20.23 9.19
C GLY A 89 8.92 -20.18 8.00
N ILE A 90 8.79 -21.13 7.07
CA ILE A 90 9.51 -21.14 5.79
C ILE A 90 9.07 -19.90 5.02
N TYR A 91 9.99 -18.98 4.71
CA TYR A 91 9.68 -17.79 3.91
C TYR A 91 10.38 -17.88 2.56
N GLU A 92 9.69 -17.47 1.49
CA GLU A 92 10.36 -17.16 0.24
C GLU A 92 10.88 -15.71 0.30
N GLU A 93 12.14 -15.49 -0.11
CA GLU A 93 12.72 -14.13 -0.22
C GLU A 93 11.86 -13.20 -1.09
N LYS A 94 11.07 -13.76 -2.02
CA LYS A 94 10.11 -13.03 -2.85
C LYS A 94 9.07 -12.28 -2.03
N THR A 95 8.55 -12.86 -0.95
CA THR A 95 7.54 -12.22 -0.09
C THR A 95 8.14 -11.03 0.66
N LEU A 96 9.40 -11.17 1.10
CA LEU A 96 10.14 -10.14 1.83
C LEU A 96 10.45 -8.94 0.92
N ASN A 97 10.93 -9.21 -0.30
CA ASN A 97 11.20 -8.17 -1.30
C ASN A 97 9.92 -7.44 -1.75
N ALA A 98 8.83 -8.18 -1.98
CA ALA A 98 7.54 -7.58 -2.34
C ALA A 98 7.00 -6.65 -1.24
N MET A 99 7.20 -7.03 0.02
CA MET A 99 6.72 -6.26 1.16
C MET A 99 7.56 -5.00 1.40
N ILE A 100 8.89 -5.09 1.28
CA ILE A 100 9.79 -3.93 1.36
C ILE A 100 9.47 -2.92 0.26
N PHE A 101 9.27 -3.38 -0.98
CA PHE A 101 8.88 -2.51 -2.09
C PHE A 101 7.58 -1.77 -1.78
N ARG A 102 6.58 -2.48 -1.24
CA ARG A 102 5.27 -1.90 -0.91
C ARG A 102 5.37 -0.86 0.21
N ILE A 103 6.18 -1.10 1.24
CA ILE A 103 6.46 -0.13 2.32
C ILE A 103 7.16 1.11 1.77
N ALA A 104 8.21 0.93 0.96
CA ALA A 104 8.97 2.05 0.38
C ALA A 104 8.08 2.95 -0.48
N VAL A 105 7.27 2.37 -1.37
CA VAL A 105 6.33 3.12 -2.22
C VAL A 105 5.31 3.87 -1.36
N THR A 106 4.73 3.22 -0.36
CA THR A 106 3.75 3.85 0.54
C THR A 106 4.36 5.02 1.32
N LEU A 107 5.59 4.88 1.81
CA LEU A 107 6.33 5.95 2.48
C LEU A 107 6.57 7.15 1.57
N VAL A 108 7.02 6.89 0.32
CA VAL A 108 7.21 7.96 -0.68
C VAL A 108 5.90 8.70 -0.92
N PHE A 109 4.80 7.98 -1.12
CA PHE A 109 3.49 8.62 -1.30
C PHE A 109 3.00 9.37 -0.07
N THR A 110 3.25 8.84 1.12
CA THR A 110 2.91 9.51 2.39
C THR A 110 3.68 10.82 2.53
N LEU A 111 4.98 10.83 2.22
CA LEU A 111 5.80 12.03 2.20
C LEU A 111 5.31 13.02 1.14
N VAL A 112 5.05 12.58 -0.09
CA VAL A 112 4.52 13.43 -1.17
C VAL A 112 3.16 14.03 -0.77
N ALA A 113 2.28 13.24 -0.15
CA ALA A 113 0.99 13.72 0.36
C ALA A 113 1.17 14.76 1.46
N TYR A 114 2.07 14.48 2.40
CA TYR A 114 2.38 15.38 3.50
C TYR A 114 2.92 16.72 2.98
N PHE A 115 3.88 16.71 2.05
CA PHE A 115 4.40 17.95 1.44
C PHE A 115 3.36 18.68 0.60
N THR A 116 2.54 17.96 -0.17
CA THR A 116 1.50 18.57 -1.03
C THR A 116 0.38 19.20 -0.20
N ILE A 117 -0.02 18.59 0.91
CA ILE A 117 -1.09 19.09 1.78
C ILE A 117 -0.57 20.16 2.74
N ARG A 118 0.69 20.09 3.17
CA ARG A 118 1.31 21.08 4.07
C ARG A 118 1.76 22.36 3.36
N ASN A 119 2.02 22.33 2.04
CA ASN A 119 2.31 23.52 1.24
C ASN A 119 1.09 23.94 0.39
N PRO A 120 0.23 24.87 0.88
CA PRO A 120 -0.90 25.39 0.10
C PRO A 120 -0.50 26.34 -1.05
N LYS A 121 0.74 26.32 -1.55
CA LYS A 121 1.23 27.29 -2.55
C LYS A 121 1.24 26.83 -4.00
N SER A 122 0.91 25.57 -4.33
CA SER A 122 0.97 25.12 -5.74
C SER A 122 -0.34 25.27 -6.53
N THR A 123 -1.43 25.76 -5.93
CA THR A 123 -2.72 25.94 -6.64
C THR A 123 -2.82 27.30 -7.35
N ILE A 124 -1.90 28.24 -7.12
CA ILE A 124 -2.02 29.62 -7.63
C ILE A 124 -1.39 29.80 -9.04
N LEU A 125 -0.45 28.96 -9.47
CA LEU A 125 0.27 29.15 -10.74
C LEU A 125 -0.33 28.44 -11.97
N SER A 126 -1.45 27.72 -11.84
CA SER A 126 -2.18 27.13 -12.98
C SER A 126 -3.35 28.01 -13.46
N LYS A 127 -3.55 29.18 -12.84
CA LYS A 127 -4.69 30.08 -13.12
C LYS A 127 -4.28 31.54 -13.42
N SER A 128 -3.00 31.79 -13.65
CA SER A 128 -2.49 33.09 -14.09
C SER A 128 -2.19 33.08 -15.57
#